data_AF-A0A925S6T9-F1
#
_entry.id   AF-A0A925S6T9-F1
#
_cell.length_a   1.000
_cell.length_b   1.000
_cell.length_c   1.000
_cell.angle_alpha   90.00
_cell.angle_beta   90.00
_cell.angle_gamma   90.00
#
_symmetry.space_group_name_H-M   'P 1'
#
loop_
_entity.id
_entity.type
_entity.pdbx_description
1 polymer ?
#
loop_
_entity_poly.entity_id
_entity_poly.type
_entity_poly.pdbx_seq_one_letter_code
_entity_poly.pdbx_strand_id
1 'polypeptide(L)'
;KVRIVYATSRIVDDQYHEFLNGVTQILDKYGDRVSLTVWGCQPRELAGRRGVELVPLLPNYDQFLTEFFMQGFDIGLAPLPNTLFHRSKNNTKYRDYGACRVAGVYSNVDVYSSCIEDGQTGILVENTPEAWSAGISRLIENPELTKSIQDRAYKNVYEQYRQELVEEEWMVDINNVFSGVSVGEENGIIREARDVRIRADFPGLYGIRIPGTSPEGETLGKLLFEVITPDGSTLREASSTIRTDLPDGDVEFTFDSIANSSYREFVFRLISIGEEAGVLPGWMPPSGHMQLLYKTRTMAAFGALKS
;
A
#
# COMPACT_ATOMS: atom_id res chain seq x y z
N LYS A 1 4.03 10.30 31.17
CA LYS A 1 5.26 9.74 30.56
C LYS A 1 4.86 9.20 29.20
N VAL A 2 5.53 9.63 28.13
CA VAL A 2 5.23 9.20 26.75
C VAL A 2 5.88 7.85 26.49
N ARG A 3 5.10 6.89 26.01
CA ARG A 3 5.54 5.52 25.74
C ARG A 3 5.75 5.33 24.24
N ILE A 4 7.00 5.13 23.84
CA ILE A 4 7.43 4.91 22.46
C ILE A 4 7.65 3.41 22.27
N VAL A 5 7.26 2.86 21.12
CA VAL A 5 7.48 1.45 20.80
C VAL A 5 8.11 1.26 19.42
N TYR A 6 9.04 0.31 19.33
CA TYR A 6 9.44 -0.32 18.08
C TYR A 6 9.15 -1.82 18.16
N ALA A 7 8.14 -2.29 17.45
CA ALA A 7 7.79 -3.71 17.41
C ALA A 7 8.24 -4.34 16.08
N THR A 8 8.90 -5.49 16.13
CA THR A 8 9.38 -6.21 14.95
C THR A 8 9.21 -7.71 15.12
N SER A 9 8.84 -8.39 14.03
CA SER A 9 8.79 -9.85 13.98
C SER A 9 10.13 -10.49 13.60
N ARG A 10 11.15 -9.66 13.35
CA ARG A 10 12.47 -10.12 12.88
C ARG A 10 13.32 -10.61 14.04
N ILE A 11 13.93 -11.77 13.86
CA ILE A 11 14.90 -12.35 14.80
C ILE A 11 16.22 -11.56 14.74
N VAL A 12 16.67 -11.23 13.52
CA VAL A 12 17.75 -10.31 13.24
C VAL A 12 17.15 -9.15 12.46
N ASP A 13 17.28 -7.94 12.99
CA ASP A 13 16.70 -6.73 12.43
C ASP A 13 17.79 -5.68 12.30
N ASP A 14 17.99 -5.15 11.10
CA ASP A 14 18.92 -4.05 10.83
C ASP A 14 18.18 -2.71 10.66
N GLN A 15 16.84 -2.71 10.60
CA GLN A 15 16.06 -1.51 10.36
C GLN A 15 16.09 -0.54 11.55
N TYR A 16 16.41 -1.02 12.75
CA TYR A 16 16.53 -0.15 13.92
C TYR A 16 17.66 0.87 13.77
N HIS A 17 18.67 0.61 12.91
CA HIS A 17 19.76 1.56 12.65
C HIS A 17 19.25 2.88 12.08
N GLU A 18 18.13 2.87 11.35
CA GLU A 18 17.54 4.07 10.75
C GLU A 18 17.13 5.11 11.82
N PHE A 19 16.61 4.64 12.95
CA PHE A 19 16.14 5.52 14.04
C PHE A 19 17.04 5.50 15.28
N LEU A 20 18.02 4.59 15.39
CA LEU A 20 18.80 4.35 16.61
C LEU A 20 19.39 5.63 17.20
N ASN A 21 20.09 6.41 16.37
CA ASN A 21 20.71 7.64 16.82
C ASN A 21 19.66 8.70 17.18
N GLY A 22 18.58 8.80 16.40
CA GLY A 22 17.47 9.72 16.68
C GLY A 22 16.77 9.42 18.01
N VAL A 23 16.41 8.16 18.26
CA VAL A 23 15.75 7.78 19.51
C VAL A 23 16.69 7.87 20.72
N THR A 24 17.98 7.66 20.52
CA THR A 24 19.00 7.87 21.55
C THR A 24 19.01 9.34 22.01
N GLN A 25 18.99 10.29 21.06
CA GLN A 25 18.87 11.71 21.36
C GLN A 25 17.56 12.04 22.11
N ILE A 26 16.46 11.39 21.74
CA ILE A 26 15.17 11.54 22.45
C ILE A 26 15.27 11.07 23.90
N LEU A 27 15.84 9.89 24.14
CA LEU A 27 16.01 9.35 25.49
C LEU A 27 16.88 10.29 26.34
N ASP A 28 17.93 10.87 25.78
CA ASP A 28 18.82 11.81 26.48
C ASP A 28 18.15 13.17 26.73
N LYS A 29 17.45 13.73 25.74
CA LYS A 29 16.79 15.04 25.83
C LYS A 29 15.60 15.03 26.79
N TYR A 30 14.79 13.98 26.78
CA TYR A 30 13.54 13.94 27.54
C TYR A 30 13.62 13.14 28.84
N GLY A 31 14.63 12.26 29.00
CA GLY A 31 14.86 11.49 30.23
C GLY A 31 13.63 10.70 30.65
N ASP A 32 13.27 10.76 31.94
CA ASP A 32 12.15 10.00 32.51
C ASP A 32 10.76 10.39 31.97
N ARG A 33 10.66 11.48 31.19
CA ARG A 33 9.41 11.86 30.52
C ARG A 33 9.04 10.89 29.39
N VAL A 34 9.99 10.10 28.89
CA VAL A 34 9.79 9.11 27.83
C VAL A 34 10.24 7.72 28.25
N SER A 35 9.74 6.70 27.56
CA SER A 35 10.34 5.36 27.55
C SER A 35 10.26 4.77 26.16
N LEU A 36 11.21 3.91 25.82
CA LEU A 36 11.22 3.11 24.61
C LEU A 36 11.03 1.63 24.97
N THR A 37 10.02 0.99 24.41
CA THR A 37 9.89 -0.46 24.41
C THR A 37 10.28 -0.99 23.04
N VAL A 38 11.27 -1.87 22.99
CA VAL A 38 11.63 -2.61 21.78
C VAL A 38 11.08 -4.03 21.91
N TRP A 39 10.15 -4.39 21.04
CA TRP A 39 9.45 -5.67 21.09
C TRP A 39 9.89 -6.56 19.92
N GLY A 40 10.60 -7.65 20.21
CA GLY A 40 11.13 -8.57 19.20
C GLY A 40 12.65 -8.63 19.23
N CYS A 41 13.30 -8.08 18.21
CA CYS A 41 14.77 -8.00 18.16
C CYS A 41 15.28 -7.17 19.35
N GLN A 42 16.46 -7.50 19.87
CA GLN A 42 17.06 -6.82 21.01
C GLN A 42 18.38 -6.16 20.60
N PRO A 43 18.35 -4.88 20.18
CA PRO A 43 19.54 -4.14 19.78
C PRO A 43 20.53 -4.03 20.94
N ARG A 44 21.77 -4.43 20.71
CA ARG A 44 22.82 -4.44 21.75
C ARG A 44 23.12 -3.03 22.26
N GLU A 45 23.03 -2.04 21.38
CA GLU A 45 23.28 -0.63 21.64
C GLU A 45 22.24 0.00 22.60
N LEU A 46 21.07 -0.61 22.69
CA LEU A 46 19.99 -0.18 23.58
C LEU A 46 19.90 -1.03 24.86
N ALA A 47 20.67 -2.12 24.96
CA ALA A 47 20.65 -3.01 26.11
C ALA A 47 21.16 -2.29 27.37
N GLY A 48 20.39 -2.37 28.45
CA GLY A 48 20.72 -1.76 29.75
C GLY A 48 20.63 -0.23 29.80
N ARG A 49 20.19 0.42 28.71
CA ARG A 49 20.00 1.87 28.70
C ARG A 49 18.80 2.27 29.56
N ARG A 50 18.96 3.34 30.35
CA ARG A 50 17.86 3.91 31.14
C ARG A 50 16.68 4.30 30.24
N GLY A 51 15.47 3.95 30.65
CA GLY A 51 14.25 4.26 29.91
C GLY A 51 13.98 3.34 28.71
N VAL A 52 14.80 2.30 28.50
CA VAL A 52 14.59 1.27 27.49
C VAL A 52 14.13 -0.03 28.15
N GLU A 53 13.11 -0.64 27.56
CA GLU A 53 12.65 -1.99 27.86
C GLU A 53 12.78 -2.85 26.61
N LEU A 54 13.36 -4.05 26.75
CA LEU A 54 13.49 -5.02 25.67
C LEU A 54 12.56 -6.20 25.95
N VAL A 55 11.57 -6.41 25.09
CA VAL A 55 10.54 -7.46 25.23
C VAL A 55 10.77 -8.51 24.13
N PRO A 56 10.73 -9.82 24.45
CA PRO A 56 10.94 -10.87 23.45
C PRO A 56 9.82 -10.89 22.41
N LEU A 57 10.13 -11.44 21.23
CA LEU A 57 9.16 -11.65 20.16
C LEU A 57 7.98 -12.51 20.65
N LEU A 58 6.77 -12.08 20.32
CA LEU A 58 5.55 -12.88 20.45
C LEU A 58 5.11 -13.38 19.06
N PRO A 59 5.26 -14.67 18.74
CA PRO A 59 5.02 -15.18 17.38
C PRO A 59 3.53 -15.26 16.99
N ASN A 60 2.63 -15.36 17.97
CA ASN A 60 1.19 -15.37 17.72
C ASN A 60 0.71 -13.94 17.48
N TYR A 61 0.24 -13.65 16.27
CA TYR A 61 -0.12 -12.29 15.85
C TYR A 61 -1.37 -11.74 16.57
N ASP A 62 -2.39 -12.56 16.80
CA ASP A 62 -3.61 -12.14 17.50
C ASP A 62 -3.33 -11.81 18.97
N GLN A 63 -2.52 -12.67 19.61
CA GLN A 63 -2.05 -12.43 20.96
C GLN A 63 -1.14 -11.20 21.01
N PHE A 64 -0.24 -11.03 20.04
CA PHE A 64 0.60 -9.85 19.91
C PHE A 64 -0.23 -8.57 19.80
N LEU A 65 -1.21 -8.50 18.91
CA LEU A 65 -2.04 -7.30 18.77
C LEU A 65 -2.84 -7.01 20.05
N THR A 66 -3.38 -8.03 20.70
CA THR A 66 -4.11 -7.89 21.97
C THR A 66 -3.21 -7.31 23.05
N GLU A 67 -2.03 -7.89 23.25
CA GLU A 67 -1.07 -7.41 24.25
C GLU A 67 -0.52 -6.03 23.89
N PHE A 68 -0.21 -5.78 22.61
CA PHE A 68 0.26 -4.50 22.11
C PHE A 68 -0.75 -3.38 22.37
N PHE A 69 -2.04 -3.63 22.13
CA PHE A 69 -3.11 -2.70 22.47
C PHE A 69 -3.18 -2.42 23.98
N MET A 70 -3.11 -3.47 24.80
CA MET A 70 -3.14 -3.34 26.26
C MET A 70 -1.95 -2.56 26.84
N GLN A 71 -0.82 -2.51 26.13
CA GLN A 71 0.30 -1.67 26.54
C GLN A 71 -0.01 -0.18 26.47
N GLY A 72 -0.95 0.28 25.63
CA GLY A 72 -1.28 1.70 25.54
C GLY A 72 -0.08 2.58 25.19
N PHE A 73 0.64 2.22 24.12
CA PHE A 73 1.73 3.03 23.58
C PHE A 73 1.20 4.33 22.97
N ASP A 74 1.98 5.40 23.11
CA ASP A 74 1.61 6.70 22.55
C ASP A 74 2.14 6.85 21.11
N ILE A 75 3.40 6.45 20.91
CA ILE A 75 4.16 6.66 19.66
C ILE A 75 4.74 5.33 19.17
N GLY A 76 4.59 5.04 17.89
CA GLY A 76 5.14 3.85 17.23
C GLY A 76 6.21 4.22 16.21
N LEU A 77 7.34 3.53 16.19
CA LEU A 77 8.40 3.72 15.21
C LEU A 77 8.28 2.66 14.12
N ALA A 78 8.37 3.07 12.86
CA ALA A 78 8.26 2.20 11.70
C ALA A 78 9.34 2.55 10.66
N PRO A 79 10.63 2.27 10.96
CA PRO A 79 11.68 2.40 9.99
C PRO A 79 11.50 1.44 8.82
N LEU A 80 11.90 1.88 7.64
CA LEU A 80 11.99 1.05 6.45
C LEU A 80 13.09 1.60 5.53
N PRO A 81 14.14 0.81 5.24
CA PRO A 81 15.19 1.24 4.32
C PRO A 81 14.64 1.46 2.89
N ASN A 82 15.11 2.50 2.19
CA ASN A 82 14.67 2.79 0.83
C ASN A 82 15.42 1.93 -0.20
N THR A 83 15.04 0.66 -0.31
CA THR A 83 15.59 -0.29 -1.29
C THR A 83 14.46 -0.96 -2.09
N LEU A 84 14.76 -1.48 -3.28
CA LEU A 84 13.76 -2.18 -4.12
C LEU A 84 13.00 -3.29 -3.37
N PHE A 85 13.70 -4.09 -2.57
CA PHE A 85 13.08 -5.16 -1.75
C PHE A 85 12.10 -4.62 -0.69
N HIS A 86 12.39 -3.45 -0.13
CA HIS A 86 11.56 -2.86 0.92
C HIS A 86 10.34 -2.11 0.35
N ARG A 87 10.37 -1.71 -0.92
CA ARG A 87 9.23 -1.11 -1.63
C ARG A 87 8.10 -2.11 -1.91
N SER A 88 8.39 -3.41 -1.93
CA SER A 88 7.37 -4.46 -2.08
C SER A 88 6.71 -4.87 -0.75
N LYS A 89 6.96 -4.14 0.35
CA LYS A 89 6.38 -4.43 1.66
C LYS A 89 5.00 -3.80 1.80
N ASN A 90 4.21 -4.42 2.67
CA ASN A 90 2.88 -3.97 3.09
C ASN A 90 3.02 -2.89 4.18
N ASN A 91 2.06 -1.96 4.24
CA ASN A 91 1.87 -0.99 5.31
C ASN A 91 1.36 -1.58 6.64
N THR A 92 1.70 -2.83 6.98
CA THR A 92 1.19 -3.54 8.17
C THR A 92 1.42 -2.74 9.46
N LYS A 93 2.56 -2.05 9.59
CA LYS A 93 2.84 -1.19 10.76
C LYS A 93 1.86 -0.04 10.91
N TYR A 94 1.46 0.58 9.80
CA TYR A 94 0.44 1.62 9.81
C TYR A 94 -0.91 1.07 10.28
N ARG A 95 -1.27 -0.12 9.81
CA ARG A 95 -2.51 -0.81 10.20
C ARG A 95 -2.51 -1.20 11.68
N ASP A 96 -1.45 -1.84 12.17
CA ASP A 96 -1.30 -2.24 13.58
C ASP A 96 -1.39 -1.01 14.51
N TYR A 97 -0.61 0.03 14.19
CA TYR A 97 -0.56 1.25 15.00
C TYR A 97 -1.88 2.01 14.95
N GLY A 98 -2.50 2.15 13.77
CA GLY A 98 -3.81 2.78 13.64
C GLY A 98 -4.89 2.02 14.42
N ALA A 99 -4.97 0.69 14.26
CA ALA A 99 -5.91 -0.15 15.00
C ALA A 99 -5.74 -0.03 16.52
N CYS A 100 -4.49 0.12 16.98
CA CYS A 100 -4.17 0.26 18.40
C CYS A 100 -4.12 1.72 18.90
N ARG A 101 -4.52 2.71 18.08
CA ARG A 101 -4.50 4.15 18.42
C ARG A 101 -3.13 4.65 18.85
N VAL A 102 -2.10 4.27 18.10
CA VAL A 102 -0.70 4.70 18.30
C VAL A 102 -0.31 5.70 17.19
N ALA A 103 0.27 6.84 17.57
CA ALA A 103 0.76 7.81 16.59
C ALA A 103 2.08 7.33 15.99
N GLY A 104 2.09 6.96 14.73
CA GLY A 104 3.31 6.43 14.11
C GLY A 104 4.23 7.51 13.54
N VAL A 105 5.54 7.27 13.66
CA VAL A 105 6.61 7.94 12.92
C VAL A 105 7.20 6.91 11.95
N TYR A 106 7.18 7.23 10.67
CA TYR A 106 7.44 6.31 9.57
C TYR A 106 8.54 6.85 8.66
N SER A 107 9.35 5.96 8.10
CA SER A 107 10.25 6.35 6.99
C SER A 107 9.45 6.92 5.82
N ASN A 108 9.94 7.99 5.22
CA ASN A 108 9.34 8.60 4.03
C ASN A 108 9.69 7.79 2.77
N VAL A 109 9.07 6.62 2.66
CA VAL A 109 9.20 5.69 1.52
C VAL A 109 7.82 5.31 1.01
N ASP A 110 7.74 4.90 -0.26
CA ASP A 110 6.48 4.69 -0.99
C ASP A 110 5.44 3.85 -0.23
N VAL A 111 5.86 2.82 0.51
CA VAL A 111 4.96 1.97 1.33
C VAL A 111 4.17 2.78 2.36
N TYR A 112 4.76 3.84 2.93
CA TYR A 112 4.13 4.69 3.94
C TYR A 112 3.63 6.00 3.37
N SER A 113 4.42 6.68 2.53
CA SER A 113 4.05 7.98 1.95
C SER A 113 2.81 7.92 1.05
N SER A 114 2.43 6.71 0.61
CA SER A 114 1.27 6.49 -0.22
C SER A 114 -0.04 6.29 0.55
N CYS A 115 0.01 5.86 1.81
CA CYS A 115 -1.17 5.65 2.65
C CYS A 115 -1.26 6.61 3.86
N ILE A 116 -0.18 7.32 4.17
CA ILE A 116 -0.10 8.27 5.30
C ILE A 116 -0.20 9.70 4.80
N GLU A 117 -1.12 10.44 5.42
CA GLU A 117 -1.19 11.90 5.32
C GLU A 117 -0.32 12.52 6.43
N ASP A 118 0.84 13.07 6.04
CA ASP A 118 1.81 13.64 6.99
C ASP A 118 1.18 14.71 7.91
N GLY A 119 1.47 14.59 9.20
CA GLY A 119 0.92 15.45 10.25
C GLY A 119 -0.55 15.19 10.58
N GLN A 120 -1.24 14.31 9.86
CA GLN A 120 -2.67 14.02 10.06
C GLN A 120 -2.93 12.59 10.51
N THR A 121 -2.35 11.59 9.85
CA THR A 121 -2.51 10.15 10.17
C THR A 121 -1.19 9.49 10.56
N GLY A 122 -0.07 10.21 10.46
CA GLY A 122 1.25 9.81 10.91
C GLY A 122 2.25 10.93 10.67
N ILE A 123 3.50 10.72 11.06
CA ILE A 123 4.63 11.60 10.73
C ILE A 123 5.56 10.87 9.77
N LEU A 124 5.83 11.45 8.61
CA LEU A 124 6.81 10.94 7.65
C LEU A 124 8.16 11.61 7.88
N VAL A 125 9.23 10.83 7.97
CA VAL A 125 10.59 11.32 8.21
C VAL A 125 11.58 10.70 7.24
N GLU A 126 12.57 11.47 6.81
CA GLU A 126 13.72 10.91 6.11
C GLU A 126 14.50 9.96 7.03
N ASN A 127 15.23 9.00 6.44
CA ASN A 127 16.07 8.06 7.17
C ASN A 127 17.38 8.72 7.63
N THR A 128 17.25 9.78 8.43
CA THR A 128 18.36 10.48 9.08
C THR A 128 18.09 10.60 10.58
N PRO A 129 19.14 10.53 11.42
CA PRO A 129 18.98 10.68 12.87
C PRO A 129 18.23 11.96 13.27
N GLU A 130 18.50 13.07 12.58
CA GLU A 130 17.90 14.37 12.85
C GLU A 130 16.41 14.38 12.53
N ALA A 131 16.00 13.78 11.40
CA ALA A 131 14.60 13.71 11.01
C ALA A 131 13.79 12.82 11.96
N TRP A 132 14.34 11.65 12.35
CA TRP A 132 13.72 10.79 13.37
C TRP A 132 13.57 11.49 14.71
N SER A 133 14.63 12.13 15.20
CA SER A 133 14.60 12.91 16.45
C SER A 133 13.58 14.05 16.39
N ALA A 134 13.52 14.78 15.26
CA ALA A 134 12.54 15.86 15.08
C ALA A 134 11.10 15.35 15.03
N GLY A 135 10.84 14.26 14.28
CA GLY A 135 9.51 13.67 14.16
C GLY A 135 8.98 13.14 15.50
N ILE A 136 9.83 12.45 16.27
CA ILE A 136 9.48 11.96 17.61
C ILE A 136 9.29 13.14 18.57
N SER A 137 10.18 14.14 18.56
CA SER A 137 10.07 15.35 19.38
C SER A 137 8.75 16.09 19.14
N ARG A 138 8.34 16.22 17.87
CA ARG A 138 7.09 16.88 17.48
C ARG A 138 5.87 16.26 18.17
N LEU A 139 5.83 14.93 18.28
CA LEU A 139 4.73 14.22 18.96
C LEU A 139 4.83 14.32 20.49
N ILE A 140 6.04 14.24 21.06
CA ILE A 140 6.25 14.40 22.51
C ILE A 140 5.84 15.81 22.98
N GLU A 141 6.19 16.83 22.21
CA GLU A 141 6.00 18.24 22.57
C GLU A 141 4.58 18.74 22.30
N ASN A 142 3.78 18.02 21.48
CA ASN A 142 2.42 18.41 21.12
C ASN A 142 1.42 17.26 21.38
N PRO A 143 0.96 17.07 22.63
CA PRO A 143 0.02 15.99 22.99
C PRO A 143 -1.29 16.03 22.20
N GLU A 144 -1.80 17.22 21.87
CA GLU A 144 -3.01 17.41 21.08
C GLU A 144 -2.84 16.91 19.65
N LEU A 145 -1.68 17.15 19.05
CA LEU A 145 -1.32 16.62 17.73
C LEU A 145 -1.23 15.09 17.79
N THR A 146 -0.55 14.55 18.80
CA THR A 146 -0.42 13.11 19.00
C THR A 146 -1.78 12.44 19.09
N LYS A 147 -2.69 12.98 19.93
CA LYS A 147 -4.05 12.47 20.05
C LYS A 147 -4.84 12.58 18.74
N SER A 148 -4.74 13.71 18.04
CA SER A 148 -5.39 13.88 16.74
C SER A 148 -4.91 12.85 15.71
N ILE A 149 -3.60 12.57 15.67
CA ILE A 149 -3.04 11.56 14.78
C ILE A 149 -3.54 10.17 15.15
N GLN A 150 -3.55 9.80 16.43
CA GLN A 150 -4.07 8.51 16.91
C GLN A 150 -5.53 8.29 16.48
N ASP A 151 -6.38 9.31 16.67
CA ASP A 151 -7.80 9.24 16.32
C ASP A 151 -8.02 9.12 14.80
N ARG A 152 -7.29 9.91 14.01
CA ARG A 152 -7.39 9.92 12.54
C ARG A 152 -6.81 8.65 11.93
N ALA A 153 -5.67 8.16 12.41
CA ALA A 153 -5.08 6.91 11.98
C ALA A 153 -6.01 5.72 12.27
N TYR A 154 -6.59 5.66 13.48
CA TYR A 154 -7.59 4.65 13.83
C TYR A 154 -8.79 4.69 12.90
N LYS A 155 -9.36 5.88 12.69
CA LYS A 155 -10.52 6.05 11.81
C LYS A 155 -10.19 5.61 10.38
N ASN A 156 -9.06 6.06 9.84
CA ASN A 156 -8.62 5.73 8.49
C ASN A 156 -8.41 4.22 8.33
N VAL A 157 -7.72 3.58 9.29
CA VAL A 157 -7.50 2.13 9.25
C VAL A 157 -8.82 1.37 9.34
N TYR A 158 -9.71 1.79 10.22
CA TYR A 158 -11.03 1.20 10.38
C TYR A 158 -11.88 1.34 9.11
N GLU A 159 -11.84 2.47 8.41
CA GLU A 159 -12.63 2.69 7.19
C GLU A 159 -12.06 1.96 5.97
N GLN A 160 -10.75 1.71 5.92
CA GLN A 160 -10.09 1.18 4.73
C GLN A 160 -9.71 -0.30 4.81
N TYR A 161 -9.57 -0.88 6.02
CA TYR A 161 -9.03 -2.24 6.20
C TYR A 161 -9.91 -3.15 7.05
N ARG A 162 -11.20 -2.82 7.18
CA ARG A 162 -12.19 -3.69 7.81
C ARG A 162 -12.32 -4.99 7.04
N GLN A 163 -12.31 -6.11 7.77
CA GLN A 163 -12.41 -7.44 7.18
C GLN A 163 -13.68 -7.59 6.34
N GLU A 164 -14.80 -6.99 6.74
CA GLU A 164 -16.05 -7.06 5.97
C GLU A 164 -15.94 -6.41 4.58
N LEU A 165 -15.17 -5.32 4.45
CA LEU A 165 -14.93 -4.66 3.16
C LEU A 165 -14.00 -5.48 2.26
N VAL A 166 -12.98 -6.10 2.88
CA VAL A 166 -12.04 -6.98 2.17
C VAL A 166 -12.74 -8.28 1.73
N GLU A 167 -13.62 -8.84 2.55
CA GLU A 167 -14.41 -10.03 2.22
C GLU A 167 -15.38 -9.76 1.06
N GLU A 168 -16.02 -8.59 1.01
CA GLU A 168 -16.87 -8.21 -0.12
C GLU A 168 -16.07 -8.09 -1.42
N GLU A 169 -14.91 -7.41 -1.40
CA GLU A 169 -14.01 -7.32 -2.56
C GLU A 169 -13.52 -8.72 -3.00
N TRP A 170 -13.08 -9.54 -2.04
CA TRP A 170 -12.59 -10.88 -2.32
C TRP A 170 -13.69 -11.80 -2.83
N MET A 171 -14.89 -11.74 -2.28
CA MET A 171 -16.01 -12.56 -2.74
C MET A 171 -16.48 -12.13 -4.13
N VAL A 172 -16.40 -10.85 -4.48
CA VAL A 172 -16.60 -10.39 -5.86
C VAL A 172 -15.56 -11.03 -6.78
N ASP A 173 -14.28 -10.95 -6.44
CA ASP A 173 -13.20 -11.52 -7.27
C ASP A 173 -13.27 -13.05 -7.36
N ILE A 174 -13.51 -13.73 -6.25
CA ILE A 174 -13.68 -15.18 -6.17
C ILE A 174 -14.89 -15.62 -6.98
N ASN A 175 -16.03 -14.93 -6.86
CA ASN A 175 -17.21 -15.22 -7.67
C ASN A 175 -16.97 -14.93 -9.15
N ASN A 176 -16.19 -13.91 -9.52
CA ASN A 176 -15.81 -13.65 -10.91
C ASN A 176 -14.93 -14.77 -11.50
N VAL A 177 -14.09 -15.40 -10.67
CA VAL A 177 -13.30 -16.58 -11.06
C VAL A 177 -14.20 -17.82 -11.18
N PHE A 178 -15.10 -18.05 -10.21
CA PHE A 178 -15.98 -19.24 -10.20
C PHE A 178 -17.11 -19.19 -11.23
N SER A 179 -17.68 -18.02 -11.49
CA SER A 179 -18.59 -17.79 -12.64
C SER A 179 -17.85 -17.85 -13.99
N GLY A 180 -16.53 -18.05 -13.95
CA GLY A 180 -15.65 -18.20 -15.10
C GLY A 180 -15.32 -19.61 -15.55
N VAL A 181 -15.94 -20.68 -15.03
CA VAL A 181 -15.82 -22.02 -15.65
C VAL A 181 -17.16 -22.75 -15.70
N SER A 182 -17.70 -22.88 -16.92
CA SER A 182 -18.47 -24.04 -17.35
C SER A 182 -17.83 -24.52 -18.66
N VAL A 183 -17.13 -25.66 -18.61
CA VAL A 183 -16.75 -26.42 -19.81
C VAL A 183 -17.96 -27.28 -20.18
N GLY A 184 -18.46 -27.12 -21.40
CA GLY A 184 -19.51 -27.94 -21.98
C GLY A 184 -20.08 -27.29 -23.24
N GLU A 185 -19.86 -27.94 -24.37
CA GLU A 185 -20.29 -27.54 -25.71
C GLU A 185 -21.78 -27.16 -25.77
N GLU A 186 -22.07 -26.06 -26.48
CA GLU A 186 -23.08 -25.94 -27.55
C GLU A 186 -23.73 -24.55 -27.59
N ASN A 187 -23.83 -24.06 -28.83
CA ASN A 187 -24.77 -23.04 -29.32
C ASN A 187 -24.57 -21.59 -28.85
N GLY A 188 -23.67 -20.89 -29.57
CA GLY A 188 -24.03 -19.60 -30.20
C GLY A 188 -24.46 -18.44 -29.30
N ILE A 189 -24.04 -18.38 -28.04
CA ILE A 189 -24.38 -17.28 -27.13
C ILE A 189 -23.20 -16.31 -27.04
N ILE A 190 -23.49 -15.05 -27.38
CA ILE A 190 -22.64 -13.87 -27.13
C ILE A 190 -22.28 -13.86 -25.64
N ARG A 191 -21.00 -14.08 -25.32
CA ARG A 191 -20.47 -13.98 -23.97
C ARG A 191 -20.43 -12.49 -23.59
N GLU A 192 -21.24 -12.08 -22.62
CA GLU A 192 -21.36 -10.70 -22.14
C GLU A 192 -19.99 -10.12 -21.77
N ALA A 193 -19.79 -8.84 -22.13
CA ALA A 193 -18.62 -8.04 -21.77
C ALA A 193 -18.36 -8.11 -20.25
N ARG A 194 -17.16 -8.55 -19.85
CA ARG A 194 -16.77 -8.55 -18.43
C ARG A 194 -16.27 -7.17 -18.03
N ASP A 195 -16.95 -6.55 -17.10
CA ASP A 195 -16.49 -5.33 -16.41
C ASP A 195 -15.45 -5.72 -15.36
N VAL A 196 -14.23 -5.21 -15.50
CA VAL A 196 -13.19 -5.32 -14.48
C VAL A 196 -13.18 -4.02 -13.70
N ARG A 197 -13.65 -4.07 -12.44
CA ARG A 197 -13.57 -2.93 -11.53
C ARG A 197 -12.19 -2.89 -10.91
N ILE A 198 -11.54 -1.75 -11.04
CA ILE A 198 -10.20 -1.52 -10.52
C ILE A 198 -10.25 -0.29 -9.63
N ARG A 199 -9.84 -0.47 -8.38
CA ARG A 199 -9.50 0.63 -7.50
C ARG A 199 -7.99 0.88 -7.62
N ALA A 200 -7.63 2.08 -8.07
CA ALA A 200 -6.25 2.52 -8.05
C ALA A 200 -5.87 2.85 -6.60
N ASP A 201 -4.96 2.05 -6.05
CA ASP A 201 -4.40 2.29 -4.72
C ASP A 201 -3.71 3.67 -4.63
N PHE A 202 -3.17 4.14 -5.77
CA PHE A 202 -2.40 5.39 -5.88
C PHE A 202 -2.84 6.28 -7.05
N PRO A 203 -2.61 7.61 -6.99
CA PRO A 203 -2.76 8.48 -8.14
C PRO A 203 -1.79 8.13 -9.27
N GLY A 204 -2.18 8.39 -10.52
CA GLY A 204 -1.29 8.23 -11.68
C GLY A 204 -1.31 6.83 -12.31
N LEU A 205 -2.37 6.05 -12.07
CA LEU A 205 -2.68 4.87 -12.87
C LEU A 205 -2.72 5.27 -14.34
N TYR A 206 -2.00 4.57 -15.20
CA TYR A 206 -1.99 4.83 -16.64
C TYR A 206 -2.17 3.58 -17.47
N GLY A 207 -2.19 2.39 -16.86
CA GLY A 207 -2.21 1.16 -17.62
C GLY A 207 -2.46 -0.07 -16.75
N ILE A 208 -2.66 -1.17 -17.44
CA ILE A 208 -2.64 -2.51 -16.88
C ILE A 208 -1.67 -3.37 -17.69
N ARG A 209 -0.99 -4.27 -17.01
CA ARG A 209 -0.14 -5.30 -17.62
C ARG A 209 -0.72 -6.66 -17.31
N ILE A 210 -0.79 -7.53 -18.33
CA ILE A 210 -1.30 -8.89 -18.19
C ILE A 210 -0.41 -9.88 -18.94
N PRO A 211 -0.41 -11.16 -18.56
CA PRO A 211 0.29 -12.19 -19.33
C PRO A 211 -0.25 -12.27 -20.76
N GLY A 212 0.65 -12.30 -21.74
CA GLY A 212 0.29 -12.40 -23.17
C GLY A 212 -0.02 -13.82 -23.64
N THR A 213 0.30 -14.83 -22.83
CA THR A 213 0.06 -16.25 -23.12
C THR A 213 -0.47 -17.01 -21.91
N SER A 214 -1.37 -17.98 -22.13
CA SER A 214 -1.94 -18.83 -21.09
C SER A 214 -0.91 -19.81 -20.55
N PRO A 215 -1.14 -20.39 -19.35
CA PRO A 215 -0.34 -21.52 -18.86
C PRO A 215 -0.28 -22.69 -19.85
N GLU A 216 -1.31 -22.84 -20.68
CA GLU A 216 -1.44 -23.85 -21.74
C GLU A 216 -0.90 -23.39 -23.11
N GLY A 217 -0.40 -22.16 -23.22
CA GLY A 217 0.24 -21.62 -24.43
C GLY A 217 -0.67 -20.86 -25.41
N GLU A 218 -1.91 -20.55 -25.04
CA GLU A 218 -2.81 -19.76 -25.89
C GLU A 218 -2.45 -18.26 -25.84
N THR A 219 -2.34 -17.60 -26.99
CA THR A 219 -1.99 -16.15 -27.06
C THR A 219 -3.20 -15.25 -26.92
N LEU A 220 -3.01 -14.11 -26.24
CA LEU A 220 -4.02 -13.09 -26.04
C LEU A 220 -4.28 -12.25 -27.33
N GLY A 221 -5.55 -12.16 -27.74
CA GLY A 221 -5.99 -11.37 -28.91
C GLY A 221 -5.91 -9.84 -28.72
N LYS A 222 -6.33 -9.07 -29.73
CA LYS A 222 -6.42 -7.59 -29.62
C LYS A 222 -7.58 -7.23 -28.67
N LEU A 223 -7.31 -6.83 -27.42
CA LEU A 223 -8.35 -6.37 -26.49
C LEU A 223 -8.66 -4.88 -26.66
N LEU A 224 -9.95 -4.52 -26.62
CA LEU A 224 -10.44 -3.14 -26.60
C LEU A 224 -11.17 -2.88 -25.28
N PHE A 225 -10.64 -1.95 -24.48
CA PHE A 225 -11.24 -1.56 -23.21
C PHE A 225 -11.87 -0.17 -23.31
N GLU A 226 -13.11 -0.06 -22.87
CA GLU A 226 -13.72 1.21 -22.46
C GLU A 226 -13.42 1.45 -20.99
N VAL A 227 -13.10 2.70 -20.63
CA VAL A 227 -12.84 3.06 -19.24
C VAL A 227 -13.97 3.96 -18.78
N ILE A 228 -14.66 3.54 -17.72
CA ILE A 228 -15.83 4.21 -17.17
C ILE A 228 -15.53 4.62 -15.73
N THR A 229 -16.01 5.77 -15.30
CA THR A 229 -16.01 6.17 -13.89
C THR A 229 -17.10 5.43 -13.11
N PRO A 230 -17.05 5.40 -11.76
CA PRO A 230 -18.05 4.70 -10.94
C PRO A 230 -19.48 5.21 -11.10
N ASP A 231 -19.65 6.49 -11.47
CA ASP A 231 -20.94 7.13 -11.75
C ASP A 231 -21.46 6.83 -13.18
N GLY A 232 -20.74 6.01 -13.96
CA GLY A 232 -21.15 5.54 -15.27
C GLY A 232 -20.75 6.46 -16.43
N SER A 233 -20.00 7.53 -16.19
CA SER A 233 -19.50 8.38 -17.27
C SER A 233 -18.30 7.74 -17.98
N THR A 234 -18.31 7.73 -19.32
CA THR A 234 -17.18 7.20 -20.10
C THR A 234 -15.99 8.15 -19.97
N LEU A 235 -14.95 7.71 -19.27
CA LEU A 235 -13.67 8.41 -19.14
C LEU A 235 -12.80 8.21 -20.40
N ARG A 236 -13.07 7.14 -21.17
CA ARG A 236 -12.40 6.84 -22.45
C ARG A 236 -13.20 5.88 -23.33
N GLU A 237 -13.36 6.21 -24.60
CA GLU A 237 -13.90 5.30 -25.62
C GLU A 237 -12.87 4.22 -26.03
N ALA A 238 -13.38 3.04 -26.42
CA ALA A 238 -12.59 1.82 -26.66
C ALA A 238 -11.51 1.94 -27.75
N SER A 239 -11.66 2.88 -28.69
CA SER A 239 -10.88 3.01 -29.93
C SER A 239 -9.41 3.42 -29.78
N SER A 240 -8.95 3.74 -28.56
CA SER A 240 -7.64 4.36 -28.34
C SER A 240 -6.66 3.56 -27.48
N THR A 241 -6.99 2.32 -27.10
CA THR A 241 -6.11 1.48 -26.27
C THR A 241 -4.79 1.17 -27.00
N ILE A 242 -3.65 1.57 -26.41
CA ILE A 242 -2.33 1.22 -26.94
C ILE A 242 -1.90 -0.10 -26.30
N ARG A 243 -1.75 -1.13 -27.13
CA ARG A 243 -1.18 -2.42 -26.76
C ARG A 243 0.32 -2.40 -27.05
N THR A 244 1.13 -2.80 -26.07
CA THR A 244 2.57 -3.02 -26.22
C THR A 244 2.89 -4.45 -25.82
N ASP A 245 3.43 -5.24 -26.74
CA ASP A 245 3.97 -6.56 -26.42
C ASP A 245 5.37 -6.40 -25.82
N LEU A 246 5.59 -6.95 -24.63
CA LEU A 246 6.84 -6.84 -23.88
C LEU A 246 7.81 -8.00 -24.21
N PRO A 247 9.13 -7.81 -24.03
CA PRO A 247 10.13 -8.84 -24.30
C PRO A 247 10.00 -10.12 -23.47
N ASP A 248 9.35 -10.05 -22.31
CA ASP A 248 9.08 -11.18 -21.42
C ASP A 248 7.77 -11.93 -21.75
N GLY A 249 7.06 -11.51 -22.81
CA GLY A 249 5.84 -12.14 -23.29
C GLY A 249 4.55 -11.59 -22.65
N ASP A 250 4.66 -10.62 -21.75
CA ASP A 250 3.51 -9.90 -21.22
C ASP A 250 3.03 -8.82 -22.18
N VAL A 251 1.82 -8.32 -21.94
CA VAL A 251 1.18 -7.29 -22.75
C VAL A 251 0.74 -6.15 -21.85
N GLU A 252 1.13 -4.92 -22.21
CA GLU A 252 0.67 -3.70 -21.55
C GLU A 252 -0.42 -3.01 -22.36
N PHE A 253 -1.46 -2.58 -21.66
CA PHE A 253 -2.51 -1.71 -22.18
C PHE A 253 -2.42 -0.37 -21.46
N THR A 254 -2.24 0.72 -22.21
CA THR A 254 -2.13 2.07 -21.63
C THR A 254 -3.29 2.98 -22.01
N PHE A 255 -3.59 3.89 -21.07
CA PHE A 255 -4.75 4.79 -21.07
C PHE A 255 -4.33 6.20 -20.67
N ASP A 256 -4.08 7.05 -21.66
CA ASP A 256 -3.67 8.44 -21.43
C ASP A 256 -4.71 9.26 -20.65
N SER A 257 -6.00 8.94 -20.78
CA SER A 257 -7.08 9.63 -20.07
C SER A 257 -7.11 9.32 -18.58
N ILE A 258 -6.73 8.11 -18.16
CA ILE A 258 -6.66 7.71 -16.74
C ILE A 258 -5.52 8.46 -16.06
N ALA A 259 -4.37 8.53 -16.72
CA ALA A 259 -3.16 9.16 -16.20
C ALA A 259 -3.35 10.64 -15.82
N ASN A 260 -4.34 11.30 -16.43
CA ASN A 260 -4.64 12.72 -16.22
C ASN A 260 -5.93 12.94 -15.40
N SER A 261 -6.56 11.87 -14.90
CA SER A 261 -7.81 11.97 -14.14
C SER A 261 -7.56 12.07 -12.62
N SER A 262 -8.50 12.70 -11.91
CA SER A 262 -8.50 12.76 -10.44
C SER A 262 -9.22 11.56 -9.77
N TYR A 263 -9.77 10.65 -10.57
CA TYR A 263 -10.50 9.49 -10.08
C TYR A 263 -9.52 8.43 -9.52
N ARG A 264 -10.01 7.63 -8.58
CA ARG A 264 -9.29 6.49 -8.00
C ARG A 264 -9.98 5.15 -8.23
N GLU A 265 -11.15 5.18 -8.84
CA GLU A 265 -11.91 3.99 -9.17
C GLU A 265 -12.24 4.07 -10.66
N PHE A 266 -12.02 2.95 -11.34
CA PHE A 266 -12.18 2.83 -12.77
C PHE A 266 -12.84 1.49 -13.07
N VAL A 267 -13.74 1.50 -14.05
CA VAL A 267 -14.33 0.28 -14.59
C VAL A 267 -13.75 0.10 -15.99
N PHE A 268 -12.95 -0.95 -16.15
CA PHE A 268 -12.45 -1.37 -17.46
C PHE A 268 -13.45 -2.36 -18.03
N ARG A 269 -14.30 -1.85 -18.93
CA ARG A 269 -15.25 -2.67 -19.66
C ARG A 269 -14.58 -3.20 -20.91
N LEU A 270 -14.50 -4.52 -21.05
CA LEU A 270 -14.02 -5.13 -22.28
C LEU A 270 -15.08 -5.04 -23.37
N ILE A 271 -14.86 -4.23 -24.40
CA ILE A 271 -15.85 -3.94 -25.45
C ILE A 271 -15.75 -4.90 -26.63
N SER A 272 -14.54 -5.24 -27.08
CA SER A 272 -14.34 -6.14 -28.22
C SER A 272 -12.98 -6.81 -28.17
N ILE A 273 -12.87 -7.95 -28.87
CA ILE A 273 -11.61 -8.57 -29.22
C ILE A 273 -11.48 -8.66 -30.73
N GLY A 274 -10.60 -7.84 -31.32
CA GLY A 274 -10.42 -7.71 -32.76
C GLY A 274 -11.19 -6.53 -33.39
N GLU A 275 -10.95 -6.32 -34.70
CA GLU A 275 -11.46 -5.19 -35.49
C GLU A 275 -12.98 -5.26 -35.76
N GLU A 276 -13.63 -6.38 -35.47
CA GLU A 276 -15.08 -6.53 -35.56
C GLU A 276 -15.65 -6.98 -34.21
N ALA A 277 -16.65 -6.25 -33.71
CA ALA A 277 -17.36 -6.57 -32.48
C ALA A 277 -18.08 -7.91 -32.63
N GLY A 278 -17.54 -9.00 -32.06
CA GLY A 278 -18.29 -10.26 -32.04
C GLY A 278 -17.61 -11.55 -31.57
N VAL A 279 -16.28 -11.64 -31.49
CA VAL A 279 -15.64 -12.92 -31.10
C VAL A 279 -14.61 -12.71 -30.00
N LEU A 280 -14.90 -13.21 -28.79
CA LEU A 280 -13.97 -13.22 -27.66
C LEU A 280 -12.77 -14.17 -27.96
N PRO A 281 -11.56 -13.90 -27.43
CA PRO A 281 -10.39 -14.75 -27.62
C PRO A 281 -10.57 -16.03 -26.80
N GLY A 282 -9.86 -17.08 -27.20
CA GLY A 282 -9.88 -18.39 -26.52
C GLY A 282 -9.56 -18.31 -25.04
N TRP A 283 -8.71 -17.35 -24.64
CA TRP A 283 -8.23 -17.21 -23.28
C TRP A 283 -8.13 -15.74 -22.82
N MET A 284 -8.52 -15.49 -21.56
CA MET A 284 -8.35 -14.22 -20.85
C MET A 284 -7.92 -14.52 -19.39
N PRO A 285 -6.87 -13.86 -18.86
CA PRO A 285 -6.42 -14.11 -17.51
C PRO A 285 -7.43 -13.60 -16.46
N PRO A 286 -7.55 -14.25 -15.29
CA PRO A 286 -8.32 -13.72 -14.16
C PRO A 286 -7.83 -12.33 -13.72
N SER A 287 -8.70 -11.52 -13.11
CA SER A 287 -8.38 -10.16 -12.64
C SER A 287 -7.13 -10.10 -11.74
N GLY A 288 -6.90 -11.13 -10.92
CA GLY A 288 -5.73 -11.24 -10.04
C GLY A 288 -4.38 -11.38 -10.75
N HIS A 289 -4.37 -11.59 -12.06
CA HIS A 289 -3.14 -11.60 -12.88
C HIS A 289 -2.88 -10.25 -13.58
N MET A 290 -3.71 -9.24 -13.31
CA MET A 290 -3.53 -7.90 -13.83
C MET A 290 -2.64 -7.07 -12.89
N GLN A 291 -1.52 -6.58 -13.41
CA GLN A 291 -0.68 -5.63 -12.71
C GLN A 291 -1.10 -4.21 -13.08
N LEU A 292 -1.34 -3.37 -12.07
CA LEU A 292 -1.64 -1.95 -12.27
C LEU A 292 -0.36 -1.17 -12.53
N LEU A 293 -0.36 -0.36 -13.59
CA LEU A 293 0.79 0.44 -14.00
C LEU A 293 0.59 1.90 -13.58
N TYR A 294 1.54 2.43 -12.81
CA TYR A 294 1.53 3.80 -12.30
C TYR A 294 2.67 4.61 -12.92
N LYS A 295 2.40 5.86 -13.33
CA LYS A 295 3.46 6.77 -13.77
C LYS A 295 4.35 7.05 -12.58
N THR A 296 5.63 6.71 -12.67
CA THR A 296 6.63 7.17 -11.71
C THR A 296 6.54 8.69 -11.67
N ARG A 297 6.40 9.29 -10.47
CA ARG A 297 6.65 10.72 -10.32
C ARG A 297 8.09 10.97 -10.73
N THR A 298 8.32 11.41 -11.96
CA THR A 298 9.53 12.14 -12.27
C THR A 298 9.52 13.35 -11.34
N MET A 299 10.47 13.42 -10.41
CA MET A 299 10.78 14.66 -9.69
C MET A 299 11.25 15.69 -10.72
N ALA A 300 10.33 16.32 -11.43
CA ALA A 300 10.60 17.43 -12.32
C ALA A 300 10.33 18.74 -11.57
N ALA A 301 11.40 19.51 -11.41
CA ALA A 301 11.46 20.94 -11.08
C ALA A 301 11.33 21.36 -9.59
N PHE A 302 12.32 20.96 -8.77
CA PHE A 302 12.93 21.90 -7.81
C PHE A 302 14.25 22.38 -8.41
N GLY A 303 14.17 23.33 -9.34
CA GLY A 303 15.30 23.80 -10.11
C GLY A 303 15.02 25.11 -10.82
N ALA A 304 14.58 26.13 -10.09
CA ALA A 304 14.72 27.54 -10.47
C ALA A 304 14.29 28.43 -9.30
N LEU A 305 15.23 28.74 -8.41
CA LEU A 305 15.27 29.99 -7.62
C LEU A 305 16.71 30.16 -7.10
N LYS A 306 17.59 30.48 -8.05
CA LYS A 306 18.85 31.19 -7.84
C LYS A 306 18.96 32.26 -8.91
N SER A 307 18.43 33.44 -8.59
CA SER A 307 18.96 34.77 -8.94
C SER A 307 18.08 35.80 -8.25
#